data_AF-A0AAE0F4J0-F1
#
_entry.id   AF-A0AAE0F4J0-F1
#
_cell.length_a   1.000
_cell.length_b   1.000
_cell.length_c   1.000
_cell.angle_alpha   90.00
_cell.angle_beta   90.00
_cell.angle_gamma   90.00
#
_symmetry.space_group_name_H-M   'P 1'
#
loop_
_entity.id
_entity.type
_entity.pdbx_description
1 polymer ?
#
loop_
_entity_poly.entity_id
_entity_poly.type
_entity_poly.pdbx_seq_one_letter_code
_entity_poly.pdbx_strand_id
1 'polypeptide(L)'
;MLRSFVDANVTDWDLFATNVEFAINDSRSEVTGYTPFELGCGVSPLSQLDLFLEAARSDAGRRQGGVGTAHEFAAKFSSQLRDAKHRLELAQQRQREQFDRRHAQREYAIGDLVWIEAKNLTEKTGTLGAGKGVRGMEGQVDGVFEGTRSVENSR
;
A
#
# COMPACT_ATOMS: atom_id res chain seq x y z
N MET A 1 -6.04 5.37 -9.48
CA MET A 1 -7.15 6.29 -9.21
C MET A 1 -6.79 7.71 -9.61
N LEU A 2 -5.92 8.46 -8.91
CA LEU A 2 -5.67 9.87 -9.27
C LEU A 2 -5.21 10.09 -10.73
N ARG A 3 -4.32 9.23 -11.24
CA ARG A 3 -3.83 9.29 -12.63
C ARG A 3 -4.94 9.24 -13.70
N SER A 4 -6.07 8.56 -13.45
CA SER A 4 -7.15 8.48 -14.43
C SER A 4 -8.02 9.75 -14.50
N PHE A 5 -7.93 10.63 -13.50
CA PHE A 5 -8.67 11.91 -13.48
C PHE A 5 -7.85 13.08 -14.01
N VAL A 6 -6.52 12.94 -14.01
CA VAL A 6 -5.55 14.03 -14.18
C VAL A 6 -4.88 14.00 -15.57
N ASP A 7 -5.18 12.99 -16.40
CA ASP A 7 -4.52 12.73 -17.69
C ASP A 7 -4.67 13.88 -18.71
N ALA A 8 -5.72 14.70 -18.60
CA ALA A 8 -5.95 15.85 -19.47
C ALA A 8 -5.21 17.13 -19.01
N ASN A 9 -5.07 17.34 -17.70
CA ASN A 9 -4.42 18.50 -17.08
C ASN A 9 -3.76 18.08 -15.76
N VAL A 10 -2.43 17.95 -15.77
CA VAL A 10 -1.66 17.48 -14.60
C VAL A 10 -1.71 18.47 -13.42
N THR A 11 -2.07 19.73 -13.69
CA THR A 11 -2.17 20.80 -12.70
C THR A 11 -3.38 20.72 -11.78
N ASP A 12 -4.45 20.06 -12.22
CA ASP A 12 -5.77 20.16 -11.59
C ASP A 12 -6.04 19.01 -10.59
N TRP A 13 -4.96 18.37 -10.12
CA TRP A 13 -5.04 17.18 -9.27
C TRP A 13 -5.65 17.48 -7.88
N ASP A 14 -5.49 18.70 -7.40
CA ASP A 14 -5.98 19.18 -6.12
C ASP A 14 -7.52 19.23 -6.09
N LEU A 15 -8.15 19.60 -7.22
CA LEU A 15 -9.62 19.61 -7.38
C LEU A 15 -10.23 18.21 -7.21
N PHE A 16 -9.49 17.15 -7.56
CA PHE A 16 -9.97 15.78 -7.47
C PHE A 16 -9.56 15.07 -6.19
N ALA A 17 -8.64 15.63 -5.40
CA ALA A 17 -8.06 14.97 -4.23
C ALA A 17 -9.12 14.55 -3.22
N THR A 18 -10.04 15.45 -2.85
CA THR A 18 -11.12 15.16 -1.88
C THR A 18 -12.10 14.10 -2.40
N ASN A 19 -12.44 14.15 -3.69
CA ASN A 19 -13.35 13.17 -4.30
C ASN A 19 -12.71 11.77 -4.36
N VAL A 20 -11.41 11.71 -4.67
CA VAL A 20 -10.65 10.46 -4.68
C VAL A 20 -10.45 9.91 -3.27
N GLU A 21 -10.18 10.76 -2.28
CA GLU A 21 -10.12 10.35 -0.88
C GLU A 21 -11.44 9.71 -0.43
N PHE A 22 -12.57 10.36 -0.72
CA PHE A 22 -13.89 9.82 -0.41
C PHE A 22 -14.10 8.47 -1.09
N ALA A 23 -13.82 8.37 -2.39
CA ALA A 23 -13.98 7.14 -3.15
C ALA A 23 -13.10 5.99 -2.62
N ILE A 24 -11.88 6.28 -2.20
CA ILE A 24 -10.99 5.29 -1.57
C ILE A 24 -11.57 4.85 -0.22
N ASN A 25 -12.03 5.79 0.60
CA ASN A 25 -12.56 5.49 1.93
C ASN A 25 -13.93 4.77 1.91
N ASP A 26 -14.69 4.91 0.84
CA ASP A 26 -15.94 4.19 0.60
C ASP A 26 -15.73 2.89 -0.19
N SER A 27 -14.55 2.67 -0.80
CA SER A 27 -14.27 1.43 -1.51
C SER A 27 -14.09 0.24 -0.56
N ARG A 28 -14.76 -0.88 -0.87
CA ARG A 28 -14.65 -2.11 -0.07
C ARG A 28 -13.33 -2.80 -0.38
N SER A 29 -12.50 -3.00 0.64
CA SER A 29 -11.26 -3.77 0.50
C SER A 29 -11.58 -5.25 0.32
N GLU A 30 -10.93 -5.90 -0.65
CA GLU A 30 -11.08 -7.35 -0.90
C GLU A 30 -10.56 -8.17 0.29
N VAL A 31 -9.53 -7.68 0.98
CA VAL A 31 -8.89 -8.38 2.11
C VAL A 31 -9.77 -8.35 3.35
N THR A 32 -10.16 -7.16 3.79
CA THR A 32 -10.94 -7.01 5.02
C THR A 32 -12.42 -7.26 4.76
N GLY A 33 -12.89 -7.03 3.53
CA GLY A 33 -14.30 -7.07 3.17
C GLY A 33 -15.10 -5.89 3.70
N TYR A 34 -14.46 -4.83 4.21
CA TYR A 34 -15.08 -3.61 4.74
C TYR A 34 -14.51 -2.37 4.06
N THR A 35 -15.26 -1.26 4.12
CA THR A 35 -14.76 0.05 3.69
C THR A 35 -13.93 0.70 4.80
N PRO A 36 -12.93 1.54 4.49
CA PRO A 36 -12.23 2.32 5.52
C PRO A 36 -13.16 3.16 6.40
N PHE A 37 -14.23 3.75 5.84
CA PHE A 37 -15.23 4.46 6.65
C PHE A 37 -15.97 3.54 7.63
N GLU A 38 -16.36 2.34 7.21
CA GLU A 38 -16.96 1.33 8.10
C GLU A 38 -16.02 0.98 9.26
N LEU A 39 -14.70 0.89 9.02
CA LEU A 39 -13.72 0.53 10.07
C LEU A 39 -13.26 1.71 10.93
N GLY A 40 -13.24 2.92 10.40
CA GLY A 40 -12.82 4.13 11.12
C GLY A 40 -13.94 4.79 11.91
N CYS A 41 -15.12 4.92 11.29
CA CYS A 41 -16.26 5.65 11.84
C CYS A 41 -17.42 4.74 12.26
N GLY A 42 -17.38 3.44 11.91
CA GLY A 42 -18.46 2.47 12.18
C GLY A 42 -19.67 2.59 11.25
N VAL A 43 -19.68 3.60 10.38
CA VAL A 43 -20.73 3.85 9.39
C VAL A 43 -20.08 4.38 8.11
N SER A 44 -20.63 4.02 6.94
CA SER A 44 -20.27 4.69 5.69
C SER A 44 -21.18 5.90 5.46
N PRO A 45 -20.63 7.10 5.20
CA PRO A 45 -21.43 8.27 4.84
C PRO A 45 -22.17 8.06 3.52
N LEU A 46 -23.31 8.73 3.35
CA LEU A 46 -24.05 8.70 2.09
C LEU A 46 -23.26 9.41 0.99
N SER A 47 -23.07 8.74 -0.15
CA SER A 47 -22.51 9.35 -1.34
C SER A 47 -23.53 10.25 -2.06
N GLN A 48 -23.07 11.17 -2.92
CA GLN A 48 -23.97 11.96 -3.77
C GLN A 48 -24.87 11.09 -4.65
N LEU A 49 -24.38 9.93 -5.10
CA LEU A 49 -25.18 8.96 -5.85
C LEU A 49 -26.25 8.33 -4.98
N ASP A 50 -25.94 8.00 -3.72
CA ASP A 50 -26.94 7.48 -2.77
C ASP A 50 -28.06 8.50 -2.54
N LEU A 51 -27.72 9.77 -2.40
CA LEU A 51 -28.69 10.84 -2.20
C LEU A 51 -29.57 11.01 -3.45
N PHE A 52 -28.99 10.96 -4.64
CA PHE A 52 -29.74 11.01 -5.90
C PHE A 52 -30.69 9.81 -6.05
N LEU A 53 -30.21 8.60 -5.72
CA LEU A 53 -31.03 7.38 -5.73
C LEU A 53 -32.16 7.45 -4.69
N GLU A 54 -31.90 8.03 -3.52
CA GLU A 54 -32.90 8.21 -2.47
C GLU A 54 -33.95 9.27 -2.86
N ALA A 55 -33.54 10.34 -3.55
CA ALA A 55 -34.44 11.33 -4.13
C ALA A 55 -35.24 10.79 -5.33
N ALA A 56 -34.65 9.91 -6.13
CA ALA A 56 -35.31 9.26 -7.26
C ALA A 56 -36.30 8.18 -6.82
N ARG A 57 -36.14 7.62 -5.61
CA ARG A 57 -37.11 6.72 -4.97
C ARG A 57 -38.24 7.56 -4.40
N SER A 58 -39.22 7.88 -5.25
CA SER A 58 -40.48 8.47 -4.84
C SER A 58 -41.17 7.59 -3.77
N ASP A 59 -41.17 8.07 -2.54
CA ASP A 59 -42.11 7.75 -1.45
C ASP A 59 -42.14 6.33 -0.83
N ALA A 60 -41.20 5.43 -1.14
CA ALA A 60 -41.17 4.09 -0.54
C ALA A 60 -39.83 3.79 0.16
N GLY A 61 -39.75 4.21 1.42
CA GLY A 61 -38.73 3.75 2.36
C GLY A 61 -37.54 4.68 2.49
N ARG A 62 -37.75 5.82 3.15
CA ARG A 62 -36.66 6.56 3.83
C ARG A 62 -35.85 5.54 4.62
N ARG A 63 -34.53 5.47 4.44
CA ARG A 63 -33.69 4.57 5.23
C ARG A 63 -33.99 4.83 6.70
N GLN A 64 -34.59 3.86 7.40
CA GLN A 64 -34.82 3.97 8.83
C GLN A 64 -33.44 4.07 9.47
N GLY A 65 -33.06 5.29 9.87
CA GLY A 65 -31.79 5.56 10.52
C GLY A 65 -31.57 4.56 11.63
N GLY A 66 -30.38 3.94 11.65
CA GLY A 66 -30.05 2.73 12.40
C GLY A 66 -30.87 2.56 13.67
N VAL A 67 -31.93 1.75 13.57
CA VAL A 67 -32.82 1.44 14.69
C VAL A 67 -32.11 0.39 15.53
N GLY A 68 -31.16 0.85 16.34
CA GLY A 68 -30.41 0.05 17.29
C GLY A 68 -29.97 0.94 18.44
N THR A 69 -29.97 0.39 19.65
CA THR A 69 -29.41 1.08 20.81
C THR A 69 -27.91 1.35 20.59
N ALA A 70 -27.37 2.42 21.18
CA ALA A 70 -25.94 2.75 21.08
C ALA A 70 -25.03 1.56 21.48
N HIS A 71 -25.53 0.70 22.38
CA HIS A 71 -24.84 -0.52 22.80
C HIS A 71 -24.74 -1.57 21.68
N GLU A 72 -25.83 -1.82 20.95
CA GLU A 72 -25.83 -2.75 19.80
C GLU A 72 -24.92 -2.27 18.68
N PHE A 73 -24.90 -0.95 18.43
CA PHE A 73 -23.97 -0.34 17.49
C PHE A 73 -22.51 -0.58 17.90
N ALA A 74 -22.16 -0.28 19.15
CA ALA A 74 -20.80 -0.48 19.67
C ALA A 74 -20.39 -1.97 19.61
N ALA A 75 -21.30 -2.87 19.97
CA ALA A 75 -21.06 -4.32 19.89
C ALA A 75 -20.79 -4.77 18.46
N LYS A 76 -21.61 -4.33 17.49
CA LYS A 76 -21.43 -4.63 16.06
C LYS A 76 -20.13 -4.05 15.51
N PHE A 77 -19.82 -2.79 15.85
CA PHE A 77 -18.58 -2.16 15.41
C PHE A 77 -17.34 -2.90 15.94
N SER A 78 -17.38 -3.30 17.23
CA SER A 78 -16.28 -4.07 17.83
C SER A 78 -16.09 -5.45 17.19
N SER A 79 -17.17 -6.11 16.74
CA SER A 79 -17.08 -7.40 16.07
C SER A 79 -16.53 -7.27 14.66
N GLN A 80 -16.98 -6.26 13.90
CA GLN A 80 -16.45 -5.93 12.58
C GLN A 80 -14.95 -5.61 12.63
N LEU A 81 -14.51 -4.81 13.61
CA LEU A 81 -13.09 -4.51 13.80
C LEU A 81 -12.25 -5.76 14.10
N ARG A 82 -12.76 -6.67 14.95
CA ARG A 82 -12.07 -7.94 15.24
C ARG A 82 -11.97 -8.83 14.02
N ASP A 83 -13.06 -8.98 13.28
CA ASP A 83 -13.10 -9.77 12.04
C ASP A 83 -12.16 -9.18 10.97
N ALA A 84 -12.17 -7.87 10.77
CA ALA A 84 -11.28 -7.19 9.83
C ALA A 84 -9.80 -7.41 10.19
N LYS A 85 -9.43 -7.30 11.47
CA LYS A 85 -8.06 -7.58 11.95
C LYS A 85 -7.65 -9.02 11.66
N HIS A 86 -8.50 -9.98 12.02
CA HIS A 86 -8.22 -11.39 11.78
C HIS A 86 -8.03 -11.71 10.29
N ARG A 87 -8.86 -11.15 9.41
CA ARG A 87 -8.71 -11.31 7.95
C ARG A 87 -7.40 -10.72 7.44
N LEU A 88 -7.02 -9.56 7.98
CA LEU A 88 -5.78 -8.88 7.62
C LEU A 88 -4.55 -9.67 8.04
N GLU A 89 -4.56 -10.25 9.24
CA GLU A 89 -3.50 -11.15 9.72
C GLU A 89 -3.36 -12.39 8.82
N LEU A 90 -4.48 -13.03 8.45
CA LEU A 90 -4.47 -14.16 7.53
C LEU A 90 -3.92 -13.77 6.14
N ALA A 91 -4.30 -12.60 5.64
CA ALA A 91 -3.78 -12.12 4.36
C ALA A 91 -2.27 -11.83 4.42
N GLN A 92 -1.78 -11.26 5.52
CA GLN A 92 -0.35 -11.04 5.74
C GLN A 92 0.41 -12.37 5.79
N GLN A 93 -0.11 -13.39 6.47
CA GLN A 93 0.49 -14.72 6.51
C GLN A 93 0.59 -15.33 5.10
N ARG A 94 -0.49 -15.27 4.31
CA ARG A 94 -0.50 -15.76 2.92
C ARG A 94 0.49 -15.01 2.04
N GLN A 95 0.58 -13.68 2.18
CA GLN A 95 1.53 -12.87 1.44
C GLN A 95 2.96 -13.23 1.81
N ARG A 96 3.25 -13.45 3.10
CA ARG A 96 4.54 -13.93 3.57
C ARG A 96 4.89 -15.28 2.99
N GLU A 97 4.00 -16.26 3.07
CA GLU A 97 4.22 -17.59 2.49
C GLU A 97 4.44 -17.54 0.97
N GLN A 98 3.74 -16.66 0.26
CA GLN A 98 3.94 -16.47 -1.17
C GLN A 98 5.29 -15.81 -1.48
N PHE A 99 5.71 -14.85 -0.67
CA PHE A 99 7.01 -14.21 -0.78
C PHE A 99 8.13 -15.21 -0.49
N ASP A 100 8.08 -15.91 0.64
CA ASP A 100 9.06 -16.90 1.08
C ASP A 100 9.20 -18.04 0.05
N ARG A 101 8.10 -18.46 -0.60
CA ARG A 101 8.15 -19.45 -1.69
C ARG A 101 8.89 -18.96 -2.93
N ARG A 102 8.76 -17.67 -3.26
CA ARG A 102 9.41 -17.06 -4.45
C ARG A 102 10.84 -16.63 -4.16
N HIS A 103 11.16 -16.37 -2.91
CA HIS A 103 12.43 -15.84 -2.46
C HIS A 103 13.06 -16.81 -1.47
N ALA A 104 13.90 -17.72 -1.99
CA ALA A 104 14.79 -18.49 -1.13
C ALA A 104 15.85 -17.55 -0.54
N GLN A 105 16.10 -17.64 0.77
CA GLN A 105 17.29 -17.03 1.34
C GLN A 105 18.53 -17.64 0.67
N ARG A 106 19.33 -16.79 0.03
CA ARG A 106 20.64 -17.18 -0.49
C ARG A 106 21.66 -16.90 0.59
N GLU A 107 22.33 -17.96 1.02
CA GLU A 107 23.56 -17.86 1.80
C GLU A 107 24.69 -17.54 0.84
N TYR A 108 25.47 -16.50 1.14
CA TYR A 108 26.66 -16.13 0.38
C TYR A 108 27.90 -16.45 1.21
N ALA A 109 28.85 -17.14 0.61
CA ALA A 109 30.15 -17.38 1.21
C ALA A 109 31.09 -16.19 0.96
N ILE A 110 32.12 -16.07 1.79
CA ILE A 110 33.23 -15.15 1.53
C ILE A 110 33.93 -15.63 0.25
N GLY A 111 34.09 -14.73 -0.73
CA GLY A 111 34.60 -15.07 -2.07
C GLY A 111 33.50 -15.18 -3.14
N ASP A 112 32.23 -15.23 -2.77
CA ASP A 112 31.14 -15.27 -3.75
C ASP A 112 30.99 -13.93 -4.46
N LEU A 113 30.69 -14.05 -5.75
CA LEU A 113 30.58 -12.96 -6.69
C LEU A 113 29.13 -12.51 -6.78
N VAL A 114 28.85 -11.30 -6.29
CA VAL A 114 27.49 -10.74 -6.22
C VAL A 114 27.35 -9.44 -7.00
N TRP A 115 26.19 -9.26 -7.61
CA TRP A 115 25.83 -8.02 -8.29
C TRP A 115 25.18 -7.06 -7.31
N ILE A 116 25.68 -5.82 -7.25
CA ILE A 116 25.14 -4.77 -6.39
C ILE A 116 24.61 -3.65 -7.28
N GLU A 117 23.45 -3.10 -6.93
CA GLU A 117 22.91 -1.94 -7.63
C GLU A 117 23.68 -0.68 -7.19
N ALA A 118 24.44 -0.09 -8.12
CA ALA A 118 25.37 1.02 -7.83
C ALA A 118 24.71 2.34 -7.42
N LYS A 119 23.37 2.43 -7.45
CA LYS A 119 22.61 3.67 -7.23
C LYS A 119 22.80 4.29 -5.83
N ASN A 120 23.22 3.50 -4.84
CA ASN A 120 23.41 3.95 -3.45
C ASN A 120 24.81 3.64 -2.89
N LEU A 121 25.77 3.27 -3.74
CA LEU A 121 27.16 3.08 -3.29
C LEU A 121 27.78 4.47 -3.07
N THR A 122 27.79 4.90 -1.81
CA THR A 122 28.61 6.05 -1.42
C THR A 122 30.05 5.56 -1.36
N GLU A 123 30.82 5.79 -2.43
CA GLU A 123 32.25 5.55 -2.38
C GLU A 123 32.84 6.38 -1.23
N LYS A 124 33.28 5.70 -0.16
CA LYS A 124 34.40 6.26 0.62
C LYS A 124 35.63 6.03 -0.22
N THR A 125 35.83 6.88 -1.23
CA THR A 125 37.05 6.92 -2.03
C THR A 125 38.18 7.29 -1.05
N GLY A 126 38.85 6.27 -0.52
CA GLY A 126 40.14 6.42 0.11
C GLY A 126 41.10 6.95 -0.95
N THR A 127 41.59 8.15 -0.73
CA THR A 127 42.50 8.91 -1.60
C THR A 127 43.69 8.07 -2.06
N LEU A 128 43.63 7.51 -3.28
CA LEU A 128 44.81 7.15 -4.05
C LEU A 128 44.55 7.37 -5.55
N GLY A 129 45.08 8.49 -6.07
CA GLY A 129 45.63 8.56 -7.42
C GLY A 129 44.68 8.68 -8.63
N ALA A 130 44.43 9.92 -9.04
CA ALA A 130 44.39 10.42 -10.43
C ALA A 130 43.71 9.60 -11.55
N GLY A 131 42.63 10.15 -12.12
CA GLY A 131 42.16 9.84 -13.48
C GLY A 131 40.78 10.41 -13.80
N LYS A 132 40.65 11.21 -14.87
CA LYS A 132 39.42 11.91 -15.29
C LYS A 132 38.44 11.02 -16.08
N GLY A 133 37.14 11.36 -15.98
CA GLY A 133 36.09 11.12 -16.99
C GLY A 133 35.31 9.80 -16.78
N VAL A 134 34.02 9.64 -17.06
CA VAL A 134 33.04 10.41 -17.85
C VAL A 134 31.66 10.08 -17.26
N ARG A 135 30.79 11.10 -17.20
CA ARG A 135 29.38 10.99 -16.80
C ARG A 135 28.58 10.50 -18.03
N GLY A 136 28.06 9.29 -17.99
CA GLY A 136 27.25 8.71 -19.07
C GLY A 136 26.19 7.76 -18.52
N MET A 137 24.93 8.02 -18.86
CA MET A 137 23.80 7.15 -18.57
C MET A 137 23.89 5.87 -19.40
N GLU A 138 24.26 4.77 -18.77
CA GLU A 138 23.99 3.41 -19.26
C GLU A 138 23.89 2.52 -18.01
N GLY A 139 23.09 1.46 -18.05
CA GLY A 139 22.85 0.59 -16.89
C GLY A 139 24.13 -0.06 -16.41
N GLN A 140 24.86 0.64 -15.54
CA GLN A 140 26.15 0.23 -15.05
C GLN A 140 25.92 -0.72 -13.87
N VAL A 141 25.70 -1.99 -14.21
CA VAL A 141 26.05 -3.10 -13.33
C VAL A 141 27.57 -3.08 -13.23
N ASP A 142 28.08 -2.35 -12.24
CA ASP A 142 29.49 -2.42 -11.90
C ASP A 142 29.84 -3.87 -11.60
N GLY A 143 31.00 -4.27 -12.11
CA GLY A 143 31.40 -5.65 -12.28
C GLY A 143 31.34 -6.49 -11.01
N VAL A 144 31.63 -7.76 -11.22
CA VAL A 144 31.59 -8.81 -10.22
C VAL A 144 32.40 -8.44 -8.95
N PHE A 145 31.71 -8.20 -7.82
CA PHE A 145 32.33 -7.88 -6.53
C PHE A 145 32.47 -9.14 -5.66
N GLU A 146 33.64 -9.29 -5.02
CA GLU A 146 33.92 -10.37 -4.08
C GLU A 146 33.36 -10.03 -2.69
N GLY A 147 32.50 -10.90 -2.15
CA GLY A 147 31.98 -10.74 -0.80
C GLY A 147 33.09 -10.88 0.25
N THR A 148 33.53 -9.77 0.85
CA THR A 148 34.61 -9.76 1.87
C THR A 148 34.11 -9.88 3.32
N ARG A 149 32.80 -9.94 3.56
CA ARG A 149 32.19 -10.11 4.88
C ARG A 149 30.86 -10.86 4.78
N SER A 150 30.67 -11.90 5.59
CA SER A 150 29.35 -12.55 5.74
C SER A 150 28.32 -11.54 6.25
N VAL A 151 27.22 -11.42 5.52
CA VAL A 151 26.06 -10.62 5.95
C VAL A 151 25.23 -11.49 6.88
N GLU A 152 25.35 -11.25 8.18
CA GLU A 152 24.50 -11.88 9.17
C GLU A 152 23.10 -11.24 9.10
N ASN A 153 22.14 -12.01 8.60
CA ASN A 153 20.78 -11.56 8.36
C ASN A 153 20.03 -11.49 9.70
N SER A 154 19.95 -10.30 10.30
CA SER A 154 19.19 -10.10 11.54
C SER A 154 17.69 -10.23 11.27
N ARG A 155 17.06 -11.03 12.15
CA ARG A 155 15.64 -11.40 12.16
C ARG A 155 14.71 -10.23 12.44
#